data_AF-M3AAI3-F1
#
_entry.id   AF-M3AAI3-F1
#
_cell.length_a   1.000
_cell.length_b   1.000
_cell.length_c   1.000
_cell.angle_alpha   90.00
_cell.angle_beta   90.00
_cell.angle_gamma   90.00
#
_symmetry.space_group_name_H-M   'P 1'
#
loop_
_entity.id
_entity.type
_entity.pdbx_description
1 polymer ?
#
loop_
_entity_poly.entity_id
_entity_poly.type
_entity_poly.pdbx_seq_one_letter_code
_entity_poly.pdbx_strand_id
1 'polypeptide(L)'
;MLTLREQLTALYAGEVEPAEVVGAFRRSAVVVPLDERGGLWTATYEDVGWIHAFCDEAALARFVMARADACGVAVRPGEAAVDYVTTFGARLLDVVIPAVGEPTGVALDMGGDTPFFLPPVAGVVPDEAAVPATAGGETA
;
A
#
# COMPACT_ATOMS: atom_id res chain seq x y z
N MET A 1 -18.17 -4.63 12.59
CA MET A 1 -17.44 -4.64 11.32
C MET A 1 -15.97 -4.63 11.68
N LEU A 2 -15.17 -5.55 11.15
CA LEU A 2 -13.72 -5.60 11.40
C LEU A 2 -13.03 -4.38 10.77
N THR A 3 -12.01 -3.88 11.44
CA THR A 3 -11.07 -2.88 10.91
C THR A 3 -10.21 -3.48 9.80
N LEU A 4 -9.56 -2.64 8.99
CA LEU A 4 -8.65 -3.10 7.93
C LEU A 4 -7.55 -4.02 8.47
N ARG A 5 -6.94 -3.67 9.61
CA ARG A 5 -5.89 -4.47 10.24
C ARG A 5 -6.38 -5.85 10.69
N GLU A 6 -7.56 -5.91 11.28
CA GLU A 6 -8.17 -7.18 11.69
C GLU A 6 -8.45 -8.06 10.47
N GLN A 7 -8.90 -7.47 9.35
CA GLN A 7 -9.08 -8.22 8.10
C GLN A 7 -7.76 -8.71 7.51
N LEU A 8 -6.68 -7.92 7.57
CA LEU A 8 -5.35 -8.37 7.15
C LEU A 8 -4.86 -9.54 8.01
N THR A 9 -5.08 -9.47 9.32
CA THR A 9 -4.71 -10.55 10.24
C THR A 9 -5.50 -11.83 9.92
N ALA A 10 -6.82 -11.70 9.69
CA ALA A 10 -7.69 -12.80 9.31
C ALA A 10 -7.30 -13.39 7.93
N LEU A 11 -6.87 -12.55 6.98
CA LEU A 11 -6.41 -13.01 5.66
C LEU A 11 -5.18 -13.89 5.80
N TYR A 12 -4.22 -13.46 6.61
CA TYR A 12 -3.00 -14.22 6.91
C TYR A 12 -3.28 -15.51 7.69
N ALA A 13 -4.39 -15.55 8.45
CA ALA A 13 -4.90 -16.76 9.08
C ALA A 13 -5.70 -17.68 8.13
N GLY A 14 -5.98 -17.24 6.90
CA GLY A 14 -6.79 -17.96 5.91
C GLY A 14 -8.30 -17.93 6.20
N GLU A 15 -8.76 -16.95 6.98
CA GLU A 15 -10.14 -16.84 7.43
C GLU A 15 -11.00 -15.92 6.56
N VAL A 16 -10.37 -15.07 5.72
CA VAL A 16 -11.06 -14.17 4.79
C VAL A 16 -10.40 -14.20 3.43
N GLU A 17 -11.20 -13.97 2.39
CA GLU A 17 -10.71 -13.93 1.01
C GLU A 17 -10.04 -12.58 0.67
N PRO A 18 -9.03 -12.55 -0.23
CA PRO A 18 -8.36 -11.31 -0.63
C PRO A 18 -9.31 -10.20 -1.12
N ALA A 19 -10.38 -10.58 -1.82
CA ALA A 19 -11.38 -9.63 -2.33
C ALA A 19 -12.14 -8.90 -1.21
N GLU A 20 -12.33 -9.55 -0.05
CA GLU A 20 -12.96 -8.92 1.11
C GLU A 20 -12.04 -7.81 1.68
N VAL A 21 -10.74 -8.09 1.75
CA VAL A 21 -9.73 -7.12 2.20
C VAL A 21 -9.65 -5.92 1.26
N VAL A 22 -9.76 -6.12 -0.06
CA VAL A 22 -9.86 -5.00 -1.03
C VAL A 22 -11.07 -4.13 -0.72
N GLY A 23 -12.23 -4.73 -0.45
CA GLY A 23 -13.42 -4.00 -0.03
C GLY A 23 -13.22 -3.24 1.28
N ALA A 24 -12.56 -3.84 2.27
CA ALA A 24 -12.24 -3.20 3.54
C ALA A 24 -11.27 -2.03 3.38
N PHE A 25 -10.23 -2.19 2.55
CA PHE A 25 -9.29 -1.13 2.20
C PHE A 25 -10.02 0.06 1.59
N ARG A 26 -10.91 -0.18 0.60
CA ARG A 26 -11.69 0.86 -0.07
C ARG A 26 -12.49 1.73 0.92
N ARG A 27 -13.06 1.13 1.97
CA ARG A 27 -13.86 1.81 3.00
C ARG A 27 -13.04 2.43 4.12
N SER A 28 -11.74 2.17 4.19
CA SER A 28 -10.89 2.61 5.29
C SER A 28 -10.13 3.88 4.94
N ALA A 29 -9.95 4.76 5.92
CA ALA A 29 -8.93 5.80 5.83
C ALA A 29 -7.55 5.14 6.00
N VAL A 30 -6.61 5.53 5.15
CA VAL A 30 -5.22 5.07 5.17
C VAL A 30 -4.29 6.26 5.20
N VAL A 31 -3.12 6.05 5.79
CA VAL A 31 -2.03 7.01 5.88
C VAL A 31 -1.08 6.77 4.72
N VAL A 32 -0.76 7.81 3.97
CA VAL A 32 0.13 7.76 2.80
C VAL A 32 1.27 8.73 3.04
N PRO A 33 2.51 8.25 3.26
CA PRO A 33 3.64 9.14 3.42
C PRO A 33 3.93 9.92 2.14
N LEU A 34 4.52 11.09 2.32
CA LEU A 34 5.01 11.95 1.25
C LEU A 34 6.53 11.77 1.09
N ASP A 35 7.00 11.89 -0.14
CA ASP A 35 8.42 11.99 -0.43
C ASP A 35 8.96 13.41 -0.13
N GLU A 36 10.28 13.60 -0.26
CA GLU A 36 10.95 14.89 -0.01
C GLU A 36 10.48 16.02 -0.95
N ARG A 37 9.78 15.69 -2.05
CA ARG A 37 9.24 16.63 -3.03
C ARG A 37 7.77 16.97 -2.75
N GLY A 38 7.17 16.39 -1.71
CA GLY A 38 5.75 16.52 -1.37
C GLY A 38 4.83 15.68 -2.25
N GLY A 39 5.38 14.78 -3.07
CA GLY A 39 4.61 13.76 -3.81
C GLY A 39 4.28 12.57 -2.91
N LEU A 40 3.36 11.70 -3.34
CA LEU A 40 3.14 10.44 -2.60
C LEU A 40 4.40 9.58 -2.66
N TRP A 41 4.76 8.96 -1.56
CA TRP A 41 5.89 8.05 -1.53
C TRP A 41 5.59 6.82 -2.38
N THR A 42 6.38 6.63 -3.43
CA THR A 42 6.29 5.46 -4.30
C THR A 42 7.60 4.67 -4.35
N ALA A 43 7.50 3.38 -4.64
CA ALA A 43 8.62 2.53 -5.02
C ALA A 43 8.32 1.88 -6.38
N THR A 44 9.33 1.70 -7.23
CA THR A 44 9.14 1.03 -8.53
C THR A 44 9.68 -0.40 -8.43
N TYR A 45 8.86 -1.37 -8.83
CA TYR A 45 9.25 -2.78 -8.91
C TYR A 45 8.49 -3.45 -10.06
N GLU A 46 9.20 -4.18 -10.92
CA GLU A 46 8.65 -4.86 -12.11
C GLU A 46 7.82 -3.94 -13.01
N ASP A 47 8.35 -2.74 -13.31
CA ASP A 47 7.68 -1.71 -14.12
C ASP A 47 6.33 -1.22 -13.57
N VAL A 48 6.02 -1.55 -12.30
CA VAL A 48 4.85 -1.06 -11.57
C VAL A 48 5.29 -0.06 -10.51
N GLY A 49 4.61 1.08 -10.45
CA GLY A 49 4.70 2.03 -9.34
C GLY A 49 3.89 1.54 -8.14
N TRP A 50 4.48 1.54 -6.95
CA TRP A 50 3.83 1.11 -5.71
C TRP A 50 3.69 2.28 -4.75
N ILE A 51 2.49 2.81 -4.62
CA ILE A 51 2.19 3.82 -3.59
C ILE A 51 2.23 3.12 -2.23
N HIS A 52 3.08 3.61 -1.33
CA HIS A 52 3.11 3.10 0.04
C HIS A 52 1.89 3.64 0.82
N ALA A 53 1.14 2.76 1.47
CA ALA A 53 0.05 3.14 2.34
C ALA A 53 0.12 2.35 3.65
N PHE A 54 -0.49 2.88 4.70
CA PHE A 54 -0.49 2.30 6.03
C PHE A 54 -1.86 2.38 6.66
N CYS A 55 -2.24 1.34 7.41
CA CYS A 55 -3.52 1.32 8.10
C CYS A 55 -3.63 2.40 9.20
N ASP A 56 -2.50 2.80 9.81
CA ASP A 56 -2.42 3.92 10.73
C ASP A 56 -1.00 4.47 10.87
N GLU A 57 -0.87 5.54 11.65
CA GLU A 57 0.40 6.21 11.95
C GLU A 57 1.41 5.30 12.66
N ALA A 58 0.95 4.34 13.46
CA ALA A 58 1.84 3.39 14.13
C ALA A 58 2.49 2.43 13.12
N ALA A 59 1.75 1.99 12.10
CA ALA A 59 2.30 1.21 11.00
C ALA A 59 3.30 2.02 10.15
N LEU A 60 2.97 3.29 9.86
CA LEU A 60 3.92 4.20 9.19
C LEU A 60 5.20 4.40 10.01
N ALA A 61 5.08 4.66 11.30
CA ALA A 61 6.24 4.87 12.18
C ALA A 61 7.17 3.65 12.19
N ARG A 62 6.62 2.42 12.23
CA ARG A 62 7.41 1.18 12.13
C ARG A 62 8.19 1.12 10.81
N PHE A 63 7.55 1.44 9.69
CA PHE A 63 8.21 1.47 8.38
C PHE A 63 9.37 2.47 8.34
N VAL A 64 9.15 3.70 8.81
CA VAL A 64 10.19 4.75 8.82
C VAL A 64 11.37 4.34 9.70
N MET A 65 11.11 3.79 10.90
CA MET A 65 12.16 3.29 11.79
C MET A 65 12.95 2.15 11.16
N ALA A 66 12.27 1.17 10.57
CA ALA A 66 12.93 0.03 9.91
C ALA A 66 13.80 0.49 8.73
N ARG A 67 13.32 1.46 7.93
CA ARG A 67 14.08 2.03 6.82
C ARG A 67 15.32 2.78 7.30
N ALA A 68 15.20 3.58 8.37
CA ALA A 68 16.33 4.34 8.87
C ALA A 68 17.43 3.44 9.45
N ASP A 69 17.04 2.39 10.19
CA ASP A 69 17.96 1.35 10.66
C ASP A 69 18.69 0.68 9.48
N ALA A 70 17.94 0.27 8.45
CA ALA A 70 18.52 -0.33 7.24
C ALA A 70 19.47 0.61 6.47
N CYS A 71 19.25 1.93 6.52
CA CYS A 71 20.12 2.93 5.92
C CYS A 71 21.25 3.41 6.86
N GLY A 72 21.35 2.89 8.08
CA GLY A 72 22.33 3.33 9.07
C GLY A 72 22.12 4.77 9.55
N VAL A 73 20.91 5.31 9.40
CA VAL A 73 20.54 6.66 9.82
C VAL A 73 19.94 6.58 11.23
N ALA A 74 20.63 7.18 12.20
CA ALA A 74 20.12 7.26 13.57
C ALA A 74 18.92 8.21 13.63
N VAL A 75 17.73 7.67 13.84
CA VAL A 75 16.52 8.45 14.11
C VAL A 75 16.45 8.77 15.60
N ARG A 76 16.42 10.05 15.96
CA ARG A 76 16.07 10.43 17.34
C ARG A 76 14.57 10.18 17.57
N PRO A 77 14.17 9.82 18.80
CA PRO A 77 12.76 9.83 19.19
C PRO A 77 12.16 11.22 18.89
N GLY A 78 11.20 11.28 17.97
CA GLY A 78 10.57 12.53 17.51
C GLY A 78 11.11 13.14 16.20
N GLU A 79 12.22 12.64 15.63
CA GLU A 79 12.76 13.11 14.34
C GLU A 79 12.30 12.28 13.12
N ALA A 80 11.78 11.07 13.32
CA ALA A 80 11.18 10.26 12.24
C ALA A 80 9.76 10.72 11.87
N ALA A 81 9.56 12.04 11.79
CA ALA A 81 8.34 12.58 11.23
C ALA A 81 8.51 12.62 9.70
N VAL A 82 8.00 11.59 9.03
CA VAL A 82 7.72 11.70 7.59
C VAL A 82 6.36 12.39 7.45
N ASP A 83 6.28 13.40 6.59
CA ASP A 83 5.01 14.03 6.28
C ASP A 83 4.07 13.00 5.63
N TYR A 84 2.78 13.11 5.92
CA TYR A 84 1.79 12.19 5.37
C TYR A 84 0.46 12.88 5.11
N VAL A 85 -0.33 12.26 4.24
CA VAL A 85 -1.74 12.58 4.06
C VAL A 85 -2.60 11.41 4.47
N THR A 86 -3.82 11.70 4.93
CA THR A 86 -4.84 10.68 5.19
C THR A 86 -5.89 10.75 4.08
N THR A 87 -6.21 9.62 3.49
CA THR A 87 -7.22 9.50 2.44
C THR A 87 -7.97 8.18 2.54
N PHE A 88 -9.19 8.10 2.00
CA PHE A 88 -9.85 6.81 1.83
C PHE A 88 -9.12 5.94 0.80
N GLY A 89 -9.05 4.64 1.04
CA GLY A 89 -8.47 3.69 0.10
C GLY A 89 -9.16 3.72 -1.26
N ALA A 90 -10.48 3.93 -1.32
CA ALA A 90 -11.20 4.09 -2.58
C ALA A 90 -10.67 5.28 -3.41
N ARG A 91 -10.29 6.39 -2.78
CA ARG A 91 -9.72 7.53 -3.50
C ARG A 91 -8.35 7.20 -4.11
N LEU A 92 -7.54 6.38 -3.43
CA LEU A 92 -6.28 5.92 -4.02
C LEU A 92 -6.54 5.05 -5.25
N LEU A 93 -7.40 4.03 -5.11
CA LEU A 93 -7.65 3.04 -6.16
C LEU A 93 -8.40 3.62 -7.36
N ASP A 94 -9.39 4.49 -7.12
CA ASP A 94 -10.35 4.89 -8.16
C ASP A 94 -10.07 6.28 -8.75
N VAL A 95 -9.19 7.06 -8.13
CA VAL A 95 -8.92 8.44 -8.58
C VAL A 95 -7.43 8.69 -8.75
N VAL A 96 -6.62 8.39 -7.74
CA VAL A 96 -5.18 8.68 -7.80
C VAL A 96 -4.50 7.77 -8.82
N ILE A 97 -4.69 6.45 -8.73
CA ILE A 97 -4.05 5.49 -9.62
C ILE A 97 -4.41 5.75 -11.10
N PRO A 98 -5.70 5.90 -11.49
CA PRO A 98 -6.05 6.22 -12.88
C PRO A 98 -5.44 7.52 -13.39
N ALA A 99 -5.18 8.49 -12.50
CA ALA A 99 -4.58 9.77 -12.87
C ALA A 99 -3.05 9.72 -13.06
N VAL A 100 -2.37 8.68 -12.57
CA VAL A 100 -0.92 8.50 -12.78
C VAL A 100 -0.60 8.25 -14.26
N GLY A 101 -1.45 7.48 -14.95
CA GLY A 101 -1.26 7.13 -16.37
C GLY A 101 -0.24 6.01 -16.62
N GLU A 102 0.22 5.35 -15.54
CA GLU A 102 1.19 4.25 -15.55
C GLU A 102 0.68 3.11 -14.66
N PRO A 103 1.07 1.84 -14.90
CA PRO A 103 0.73 0.72 -14.01
C PRO A 103 1.12 1.02 -12.56
N THR A 104 0.13 1.19 -11.69
CA THR A 104 0.35 1.63 -10.31
C THR A 104 -0.50 0.85 -9.33
N GLY A 105 0.15 0.17 -8.36
CA GLY A 105 -0.50 -0.51 -7.25
C GLY A 105 -0.33 0.20 -5.91
N VAL A 106 -0.86 -0.41 -4.85
CA VAL A 106 -0.65 0.01 -3.47
C VAL A 106 0.09 -1.07 -2.70
N ALA A 107 1.15 -0.69 -1.99
CA ALA A 107 1.85 -1.52 -1.03
C ALA A 107 1.45 -1.09 0.39
N LEU A 108 0.63 -1.90 1.05
CA LEU A 108 0.04 -1.62 2.36
C LEU A 108 0.87 -2.23 3.49
N ASP A 109 1.13 -1.45 4.54
CA ASP A 109 1.79 -1.89 5.78
C ASP A 109 3.16 -2.57 5.56
N MET A 110 3.90 -2.11 4.54
CA MET A 110 5.25 -2.59 4.26
C MET A 110 6.17 -2.45 5.47
N GLY A 111 6.94 -3.51 5.76
CA GLY A 111 7.81 -3.57 6.94
C GLY A 111 7.09 -3.94 8.25
N GLY A 112 5.78 -4.19 8.21
CA GLY A 112 5.02 -4.78 9.31
C GLY A 112 4.82 -6.29 9.18
N ASP A 113 3.99 -6.86 10.06
CA ASP A 113 3.74 -8.32 10.14
C ASP A 113 2.75 -8.84 9.07
N THR A 114 1.94 -7.94 8.49
CA THR A 114 0.87 -8.27 7.54
C THR A 114 0.91 -7.38 6.29
N PRO A 115 2.07 -7.29 5.58
CA PRO A 115 2.18 -6.46 4.39
C PRO A 115 1.26 -6.96 3.28
N PHE A 116 0.55 -6.09 2.59
CA PHE A 116 -0.42 -6.51 1.58
C PHE A 116 -0.30 -5.67 0.31
N PHE A 117 -0.29 -6.35 -0.83
CA PHE A 117 -0.23 -5.69 -2.13
C PHE A 117 -1.61 -5.65 -2.78
N LEU A 118 -1.99 -4.47 -3.25
CA LEU A 118 -3.13 -4.24 -4.13
C LEU A 118 -2.58 -3.95 -5.53
N PRO A 119 -2.38 -4.97 -6.37
CA PRO A 119 -1.80 -4.78 -7.71
C PRO A 119 -2.78 -4.05 -8.64
N PRO A 120 -2.28 -3.39 -9.71
CA PRO A 120 -3.12 -2.72 -10.71
C PRO A 120 -3.84 -3.72 -11.62
N VAL A 121 -4.72 -4.55 -11.09
CA VAL A 121 -5.48 -5.55 -11.86
C VAL A 121 -6.99 -5.32 -11.74
N ALA A 122 -7.74 -5.91 -12.67
CA ALA A 122 -9.19 -5.86 -12.65
C ALA A 122 -9.74 -6.40 -11.32
N GLY A 123 -10.73 -5.70 -10.76
CA GLY A 123 -11.29 -6.00 -9.44
C GLY A 123 -10.56 -5.33 -8.27
N VAL A 124 -9.34 -4.81 -8.49
CA VAL A 124 -8.63 -3.98 -7.51
C VAL A 124 -8.72 -2.51 -7.90
N VAL A 125 -8.36 -2.16 -9.13
CA VAL A 125 -8.44 -0.81 -9.70
C VAL A 125 -9.51 -0.76 -10.80
N PRO A 126 -9.96 0.44 -11.23
CA PRO A 126 -10.81 0.59 -12.42
C PRO A 126 -10.18 -0.03 -13.67
N ASP A 127 -11.02 -0.51 -14.59
CA ASP A 127 -10.58 -1.25 -15.78
C ASP A 127 -9.61 -0.44 -16.67
N GLU A 128 -9.76 0.89 -16.74
CA GLU A 128 -8.86 1.76 -17.50
C GLU A 128 -7.44 1.83 -16.95
N ALA A 129 -7.25 1.50 -15.67
CA ALA A 129 -5.95 1.48 -14.98
C ALA A 129 -5.43 0.06 -14.73
N ALA A 130 -6.23 -0.96 -15.06
CA ALA A 130 -5.88 -2.35 -14.86
C ALA A 130 -4.90 -2.83 -15.95
N VAL A 131 -3.81 -3.45 -15.55
CA VAL A 131 -2.97 -4.25 -16.43
C VAL A 131 -3.45 -5.70 -16.45
N PRO A 132 -3.30 -6.42 -17.58
CA PRO A 132 -3.52 -7.85 -17.60
C PRO A 132 -2.60 -8.51 -16.58
N ALA A 133 -3.13 -9.43 -15.77
CA ALA A 133 -2.27 -10.29 -14.99
C ALA A 133 -1.37 -11.04 -15.98
N THR A 134 -0.05 -10.82 -15.93
CA THR A 134 0.89 -11.67 -16.66
C THR A 134 0.73 -13.06 -16.07
N ALA A 135 0.17 -13.99 -16.84
CA ALA A 135 0.14 -15.38 -16.46
C ALA A 135 1.58 -15.79 -16.11
N GLY A 136 1.81 -16.19 -14.86
CA GLY A 136 3.08 -16.79 -14.44
C GLY A 136 3.43 -17.89 -15.44
N GLY A 137 4.67 -17.86 -15.93
CA GLY A 137 5.05 -18.47 -17.20
C GLY A 137 4.65 -19.94 -17.39
N GLU A 138 4.32 -20.26 -18.65
CA GLU A 138 4.42 -21.61 -19.19
C GLU A 138 5.86 -22.12 -18.96
N THR A 139 6.05 -23.00 -17.99
CA THR A 139 7.16 -23.94 -18.01
C THR A 139 6.95 -24.90 -19.16
N ALA A 140 7.78 -24.73 -20.19
CA ALA A 140 8.07 -25.73 -21.22
C ALA A 140 8.73 -26.99 -20.64
#